data_AF-A0A432KMG1-F1
#
_entry.id   AF-A0A432KMG1-F1
#
_cell.length_a   1.000
_cell.length_b   1.000
_cell.length_c   1.000
_cell.angle_alpha   90.00
_cell.angle_beta   90.00
_cell.angle_gamma   90.00
#
_symmetry.space_group_name_H-M   'P 1'
#
loop_
_entity.id
_entity.type
_entity.pdbx_description
1 polymer ?
#
loop_
_entity_poly.entity_id
_entity_poly.type
_entity_poly.pdbx_seq_one_letter_code
_entity_poly.pdbx_strand_id
1 'polypeptide(L)' 'MDHIIKIAGELNVRPQQVKAVVELLDGGATVPFISRYRKEMTGSLDEVAVA' A
#
# COMPACT_ATOMS: atom_id res chain seq x y z
N MET A 1 -2.38 11.91 -8.94
CA MET A 1 -0.99 11.46 -8.68
C MET A 1 -0.43 12.10 -7.41
N ASP A 2 -0.83 13.31 -7.08
CA ASP A 2 -0.40 14.07 -5.88
C ASP A 2 -0.62 13.32 -4.56
N HIS A 3 -1.77 12.65 -4.39
CA HIS A 3 -2.07 11.89 -3.17
C HIS A 3 -1.09 10.74 -2.93
N ILE A 4 -0.67 10.04 -3.99
CA ILE A 4 0.27 8.90 -3.86
C ILE A 4 1.62 9.39 -3.35
N ILE A 5 2.13 10.50 -3.91
CA ILE A 5 3.41 11.08 -3.50
C ILE A 5 3.33 11.62 -2.08
N LYS A 6 2.22 12.27 -1.72
CA LYS A 6 1.99 12.79 -0.37
C LYS A 6 1.96 11.67 0.68
N ILE A 7 1.14 10.65 0.47
CA ILE A 7 1.03 9.49 1.39
C ILE A 7 2.38 8.77 1.48
N ALA A 8 3.08 8.59 0.36
CA ALA A 8 4.40 7.97 0.34
C ALA A 8 5.42 8.76 1.19
N GLY A 9 5.39 10.10 1.10
CA GLY A 9 6.20 10.97 1.93
C GLY A 9 5.85 10.91 3.42
N GLU A 10 4.56 10.93 3.75
CA GLU A 10 4.07 10.87 5.14
C GLU A 10 4.41 9.53 5.82
N LEU A 11 4.33 8.42 5.08
CA LEU A 11 4.60 7.07 5.59
C LEU A 11 6.07 6.64 5.40
N ASN A 12 6.92 7.48 4.81
CA ASN A 12 8.31 7.16 4.46
C ASN A 12 8.45 5.84 3.66
N VAL A 13 7.56 5.66 2.68
CA VAL A 13 7.55 4.50 1.76
C VAL A 13 7.73 4.98 0.32
N ARG A 14 7.97 4.05 -0.60
CA ARG A 14 8.09 4.41 -2.02
C ARG A 14 6.69 4.64 -2.62
N PRO A 15 6.50 5.64 -3.50
CA PRO A 15 5.23 5.85 -4.21
C PRO A 15 4.68 4.61 -4.93
N GLN A 16 5.56 3.72 -5.40
CA GLN A 16 5.18 2.46 -6.02
C GLN A 16 4.48 1.51 -5.04
N GLN A 17 4.83 1.55 -3.74
CA GLN A 17 4.21 0.72 -2.72
C GLN A 17 2.80 1.20 -2.42
N VAL A 18 2.60 2.53 -2.31
CA VAL A 18 1.27 3.13 -2.19
C VAL A 18 0.41 2.82 -3.41
N LYS A 19 0.98 2.93 -4.62
CA LYS A 19 0.29 2.57 -5.85
C LYS A 19 -0.16 1.11 -5.87
N ALA A 20 0.71 0.18 -5.45
CA ALA A 20 0.38 -1.25 -5.38
C ALA A 20 -0.76 -1.53 -4.39
N VAL A 21 -0.78 -0.84 -3.24
CA VAL A 21 -1.89 -0.94 -2.28
C VAL A 21 -3.19 -0.41 -2.88
N VAL A 22 -3.17 0.74 -3.54
CA VAL A 22 -4.35 1.31 -4.21
C VAL A 22 -4.90 0.35 -5.28
N GLU A 23 -4.04 -0.21 -6.13
CA GLU A 23 -4.47 -1.19 -7.15
C GLU A 23 -5.10 -2.45 -6.55
N LEU A 24 -4.60 -2.92 -5.39
CA LEU A 24 -5.19 -4.06 -4.69
C LEU A 24 -6.55 -3.72 -4.08
N LEU A 25 -6.68 -2.54 -3.46
CA LEU A 25 -7.95 -2.06 -2.89
C LEU A 25 -9.02 -1.84 -3.97
N ASP A 26 -8.64 -1.22 -5.09
CA ASP A 26 -9.51 -1.05 -6.27
C ASP A 26 -9.94 -2.41 -6.85
N GLY A 27 -9.08 -3.42 -6.74
CA GLY A 27 -9.36 -4.82 -7.08
C GLY A 27 -10.22 -5.57 -6.05
N GLY A 28 -10.69 -4.91 -4.98
CA GLY A 28 -11.53 -5.48 -3.94
C GLY A 28 -10.79 -6.23 -2.83
N ALA A 29 -9.46 -6.13 -2.76
CA ALA A 29 -8.72 -6.66 -1.63
C ALA A 29 -8.98 -5.84 -0.36
N THR A 30 -8.84 -6.46 0.81
CA THR A 30 -9.02 -5.80 2.11
C THR A 30 -7.68 -5.55 2.79
N VAL A 31 -7.63 -4.60 3.72
CA VAL A 31 -6.43 -4.29 4.50
C VAL A 31 -5.81 -5.53 5.17
N PRO A 32 -6.56 -6.39 5.90
CA PRO A 32 -6.00 -7.60 6.50
C PRO A 32 -5.50 -8.61 5.47
N PHE A 33 -6.10 -8.65 4.28
CA PHE A 33 -5.66 -9.53 3.20
C PHE A 33 -4.34 -9.03 2.59
N ILE A 34 -4.23 -7.73 2.34
CA ILE A 34 -3.04 -7.12 1.73
C ILE A 34 -1.84 -7.26 2.68
N SER A 35 -1.98 -6.89 3.94
CA SER A 35 -0.90 -6.93 4.95
C SER A 35 -0.38 -8.35 5.21
N ARG A 36 -1.22 -9.38 5.00
CA ARG A 36 -0.89 -10.78 5.27
C ARG A 36 -0.44 -11.57 4.04
N TYR A 37 -1.03 -11.32 2.86
CA TYR A 37 -0.86 -12.16 1.67
C TYR A 37 -0.28 -11.43 0.43
N ARG A 38 -0.03 -10.11 0.51
CA ARG A 38 0.49 -9.31 -0.61
C ARG A 38 1.74 -8.52 -0.24
N LYS A 39 2.54 -9.05 0.69
CA LYS A 39 3.81 -8.44 1.12
C LYS A 39 4.76 -8.23 -0.05
N GLU A 40 4.99 -9.22 -0.89
CA GLU A 40 5.94 -9.08 -2.01
C GLU A 40 5.50 -8.00 -3.03
N MET A 41 4.19 -7.89 -3.29
CA MET A 41 3.64 -6.89 -4.20
C MET A 41 3.71 -5.45 -3.64
N THR A 42 3.67 -5.31 -2.32
CA THR A 42 3.72 -4.00 -1.64
C THR A 42 5.13 -3.64 -1.17
N GLY A 43 6.14 -4.49 -1.38
CA GLY A 43 7.49 -4.28 -0.83
C GLY A 43 7.55 -4.46 0.68
N SER A 44 6.78 -5.41 1.20
CA SER A 44 6.66 -5.83 2.60
C SER A 44 6.07 -4.78 3.54
N LEU A 45 5.08 -3.99 3.08
CA LEU A 45 4.30 -3.14 3.97
C LEU A 45 3.55 -4.00 5.01
N ASP A 46 3.47 -3.47 6.24
CA ASP A 46 2.73 -4.08 7.34
C ASP A 46 1.33 -3.49 7.49
N GLU A 47 0.54 -4.01 8.42
CA GLU A 47 -0.85 -3.59 8.63
C GLU A 47 -0.97 -2.11 8.99
N VAL A 48 0.01 -1.56 9.72
CA VAL A 48 0.02 -0.14 10.12
C VAL A 48 0.22 0.77 8.92
N ALA A 49 1.04 0.37 7.94
CA ALA A 49 1.27 1.14 6.73
C ALA A 49 0.14 1.02 5.68
N VAL A 50 -0.78 0.05 5.84
CA VAL A 50 -1.86 -0.24 4.88
C VAL A 50 -3.25 0.20 5.39
N ALA A 51 -3.40 0.42 6.70
CA ALA A 51 -4.62 0.93 7.34
C ALA A 51 -4.72 2.46 7.31
#